data_AF-A0A0S2S6Z9-F1
#
_entry.id   AF-A0A0S2S6Z9-F1
#
_cell.length_a   1.000
_cell.length_b   1.000
_cell.length_c   1.000
_cell.angle_alpha   90.00
_cell.angle_beta   90.00
_cell.angle_gamma   90.00
#
_symmetry.space_group_name_H-M   'P 1'
#
loop_
_entity.id
_entity.type
_entity.pdbx_description
1 polymer ?
#
loop_
_entity_poly.entity_id
_entity_poly.type
_entity_poly.pdbx_seq_one_letter_code
_entity_poly.pdbx_strand_id
1 'polypeptide(L)'
;MYYSIVHNSRYCVVLRDGVAEALIMELPTEALADEVVFQLQMAWYDGESWGKDKMKKQLDPDGGYHFKVSNAIKDVKNMSQSERKQHHDEMEEQHRSQQKEVRQQVLRLKR
;
A
#
# COMPACT_ATOMS: atom_id res chain seq x y z
N MET A 1 -5.03 -8.99 -15.93
CA MET A 1 -6.42 -9.35 -15.60
C MET A 1 -6.85 -10.47 -16.52
N TYR A 2 -7.54 -11.47 -15.98
CA TYR A 2 -8.00 -12.63 -16.74
C TYR A 2 -9.41 -12.39 -17.27
N TYR A 3 -9.70 -12.87 -18.49
CA TYR A 3 -11.02 -12.75 -19.12
C TYR A 3 -11.38 -14.03 -19.86
N SER A 4 -12.68 -14.30 -19.92
CA SER A 4 -13.27 -15.26 -20.85
C SER A 4 -13.73 -14.49 -22.08
N ILE A 5 -13.40 -15.01 -23.26
CA ILE A 5 -13.87 -14.46 -24.54
C ILE A 5 -14.40 -15.58 -25.42
N VAL A 6 -15.39 -15.25 -26.24
CA VAL A 6 -15.89 -16.15 -27.28
C VAL A 6 -15.31 -15.72 -28.62
N HIS A 7 -14.56 -16.60 -29.28
CA HIS A 7 -13.96 -16.33 -30.58
C HIS A 7 -14.11 -17.54 -31.50
N ASN A 8 -14.71 -17.36 -32.69
CA ASN A 8 -14.96 -18.43 -33.66
C ASN A 8 -15.61 -19.70 -33.03
N SER A 9 -16.63 -19.49 -32.19
CA SER A 9 -17.32 -20.56 -31.45
C SER A 9 -16.43 -21.34 -30.47
N ARG A 10 -15.27 -20.79 -30.09
CA ARG A 10 -14.40 -21.30 -29.03
C ARG A 10 -14.48 -20.41 -27.81
N TYR A 11 -14.34 -21.01 -26.63
CA TYR A 11 -14.35 -20.31 -25.35
C TYR A 11 -12.91 -20.23 -24.85
N CYS A 12 -12.37 -19.03 -24.77
CA CYS A 12 -10.95 -18.81 -24.54
C CYS A 12 -10.74 -18.05 -23.23
N VAL A 13 -9.73 -18.46 -22.47
CA VAL A 13 -9.21 -17.70 -21.34
C VAL A 13 -8.02 -16.89 -21.81
N VAL A 14 -8.06 -15.58 -21.60
CA VAL A 14 -7.00 -14.66 -22.00
C VAL A 14 -6.49 -13.87 -20.81
N LEU A 15 -5.19 -13.59 -20.82
CA LEU A 15 -4.55 -12.63 -19.93
C LEU A 15 -4.35 -11.32 -20.67
N ARG A 16 -4.82 -10.22 -20.10
CA ARG A 16 -4.59 -8.86 -20.58
C ARG A 16 -3.86 -8.05 -19.52
N ASP A 17 -2.76 -7.42 -19.89
CA ASP A 17 -1.98 -6.54 -19.00
C ASP A 17 -2.19 -5.04 -19.31
N GLY A 18 -3.07 -4.72 -20.26
CA GLY A 18 -3.36 -3.37 -20.73
C GLY A 18 -2.61 -2.99 -22.01
N VAL A 19 -1.62 -3.78 -22.43
CA VAL A 19 -0.83 -3.55 -23.66
C VAL A 19 -0.92 -4.76 -24.59
N ALA A 20 -0.83 -5.96 -24.05
CA ALA A 20 -0.87 -7.21 -24.79
C ALA A 20 -2.00 -8.12 -24.29
N GLU A 21 -2.45 -8.98 -25.20
CA GLU A 21 -3.35 -10.09 -24.91
C GLU A 21 -2.62 -11.39 -25.20
N ALA A 22 -2.63 -12.29 -24.22
CA ALA A 22 -2.07 -13.63 -24.34
C ALA A 22 -3.19 -14.66 -24.14
N LEU A 23 -3.36 -15.54 -25.13
CA LEU A 23 -4.23 -16.72 -24.99
C LEU A 23 -3.59 -17.70 -24.01
N ILE A 24 -4.32 -18.07 -22.96
CA ILE A 24 -3.88 -19.06 -21.98
C ILE A 24 -4.34 -20.45 -22.39
N MET A 25 -5.65 -20.60 -22.60
CA MET A 25 -6.25 -21.89 -22.91
C MET A 25 -7.61 -21.74 -23.58
N GLU A 26 -7.99 -22.77 -24.33
CA GLU A 26 -9.33 -22.94 -24.89
C GLU A 26 -10.09 -23.99 -24.06
N LEU A 27 -11.40 -23.77 -23.88
CA LEU A 27 -12.27 -24.61 -23.08
C LEU A 27 -13.52 -24.99 -23.87
N PRO A 28 -14.13 -26.15 -23.55
CA PRO A 28 -15.23 -26.68 -24.33
C PRO A 28 -16.56 -25.94 -24.11
N THR A 29 -16.70 -25.19 -23.01
CA THR A 29 -17.91 -24.42 -22.69
C THR A 29 -17.57 -23.06 -22.11
N GLU A 30 -18.50 -22.10 -22.28
CA GLU A 30 -18.41 -20.75 -21.71
C GLU A 30 -18.34 -20.79 -20.18
N ALA A 31 -19.23 -21.57 -19.56
CA ALA A 31 -19.28 -21.69 -18.10
C ALA A 31 -17.95 -22.18 -17.50
N LEU A 32 -17.24 -23.08 -18.20
CA LEU A 32 -15.91 -23.51 -17.76
C LEU A 32 -14.87 -22.41 -17.94
N ALA A 33 -14.93 -21.62 -19.02
CA ALA A 33 -14.05 -20.49 -19.23
C ALA A 33 -14.24 -19.41 -18.17
N ASP A 34 -15.49 -19.10 -17.82
CA ASP A 34 -15.83 -18.14 -16.78
C ASP A 34 -15.32 -18.62 -15.40
N GLU A 35 -15.55 -19.88 -15.06
CA GLU A 35 -15.08 -20.46 -13.80
C GLU A 35 -13.55 -20.41 -13.71
N VAL A 36 -12.84 -20.82 -14.77
CA VAL A 36 -11.37 -20.78 -14.78
C VAL A 36 -10.86 -19.35 -14.64
N VAL A 37 -11.48 -18.38 -15.34
CA VAL A 37 -11.13 -16.96 -15.21
C VAL A 37 -11.33 -16.47 -13.79
N PHE A 38 -12.46 -16.83 -13.17
CA PHE A 38 -12.74 -16.47 -11.78
C PHE A 38 -11.66 -17.02 -10.84
N GLN A 39 -11.33 -18.31 -10.93
CA GLN A 39 -10.31 -18.94 -10.08
C GLN A 39 -8.92 -18.33 -10.29
N LEU A 40 -8.52 -18.07 -11.54
CA LEU A 40 -7.25 -17.42 -11.85
C LEU A 40 -7.19 -15.99 -11.28
N GLN A 41 -8.30 -15.25 -11.37
CA GLN A 41 -8.38 -13.91 -10.86
C GLN A 41 -8.33 -13.89 -9.32
N MET A 42 -8.98 -14.85 -8.65
CA MET A 42 -8.90 -15.02 -7.20
C MET A 42 -7.47 -15.36 -6.75
N ALA A 43 -6.82 -16.33 -7.40
CA ALA A 43 -5.45 -16.71 -7.10
C ALA A 43 -4.46 -15.54 -7.28
N TRP A 44 -4.69 -14.69 -8.29
CA TRP A 44 -3.93 -13.46 -8.47
C TRP A 44 -4.08 -12.49 -7.28
N TYR A 45 -5.32 -12.25 -6.85
CA TYR A 45 -5.59 -11.35 -5.71
C TYR A 45 -5.02 -11.87 -4.40
N ASP A 46 -5.08 -13.18 -4.18
CA ASP A 46 -4.46 -13.81 -3.01
C ASP A 46 -2.94 -13.66 -3.04
N GLY A 47 -2.32 -13.87 -4.20
CA GLY A 47 -0.89 -13.66 -4.41
C GLY A 47 -0.46 -12.20 -4.18
N GLU A 48 -1.23 -11.23 -4.68
CA GLU A 48 -0.97 -9.81 -4.47
C GLU A 48 -1.08 -9.44 -2.98
N SER A 49 -2.10 -9.95 -2.30
CA SER A 49 -2.31 -9.74 -0.86
C SER A 49 -1.17 -10.34 -0.04
N TRP A 50 -0.76 -11.57 -0.37
CA TRP A 50 0.38 -12.23 0.27
C TRP A 50 1.69 -11.44 0.07
N GLY A 51 1.91 -10.91 -1.15
CA GLY A 51 3.04 -10.04 -1.45
C GLY A 51 3.05 -8.77 -0.58
N LYS A 52 1.90 -8.10 -0.47
CA LYS A 52 1.73 -6.92 0.39
C LYS A 52 2.01 -7.24 1.86
N ASP A 53 1.48 -8.35 2.37
CA ASP A 53 1.69 -8.76 3.76
C ASP A 53 3.16 -9.12 4.04
N LYS A 54 3.82 -9.80 3.10
CA LYS A 54 5.24 -10.12 3.21
C LYS A 54 6.08 -8.84 3.22
N MET A 55 5.78 -7.89 2.34
CA MET A 55 6.46 -6.58 2.30
C MET A 55 6.22 -5.80 3.59
N LYS A 56 4.99 -5.80 4.11
CA LYS A 56 4.65 -5.18 5.41
C LYS A 56 5.48 -5.78 6.54
N LYS A 57 5.61 -7.10 6.61
CA LYS A 57 6.47 -7.78 7.59
C LYS A 57 7.96 -7.46 7.41
N GLN A 58 8.44 -7.25 6.20
CA GLN A 58 9.84 -6.84 6.00
C GLN A 58 10.10 -5.41 6.47
N LEU A 59 9.15 -4.50 6.26
CA LEU A 59 9.26 -3.10 6.63
C LEU A 59 9.03 -2.85 8.14
N ASP A 60 8.16 -3.64 8.78
CA ASP A 60 7.87 -3.57 10.22
C ASP A 60 7.78 -4.99 10.81
N PRO A 61 8.92 -5.67 11.03
CA PRO A 61 8.97 -7.09 11.42
C PRO A 61 8.26 -7.38 12.73
N ASP A 62 8.39 -6.46 13.69
CA ASP A 62 7.80 -6.58 15.01
C ASP A 62 6.38 -6.02 15.07
N GLY A 63 5.86 -5.45 13.97
CA GLY A 63 4.59 -4.72 13.91
C GLY A 63 4.53 -3.49 14.83
N GLY A 64 5.66 -3.14 15.44
CA GLY A 64 5.75 -2.16 16.51
C GLY A 64 5.69 -0.73 15.98
N TYR A 65 6.22 -0.47 14.79
CA TYR A 65 6.20 0.87 14.22
C TYR A 65 4.78 1.28 13.83
N HIS A 66 4.05 0.41 13.12
CA HIS A 66 2.67 0.67 12.72
C HIS A 66 1.74 0.80 13.94
N PHE A 67 1.94 -0.02 14.97
CA PHE A 67 1.18 0.08 16.22
C PHE A 67 1.44 1.42 16.94
N LYS A 68 2.71 1.83 17.05
CA LYS A 68 3.09 3.12 17.66
C LYS A 68 2.50 4.31 16.90
N VAL A 69 2.58 4.32 15.57
CA VAL A 69 2.00 5.39 14.74
C VAL A 69 0.48 5.45 14.90
N SER A 70 -0.19 4.29 14.86
CA SER A 70 -1.64 4.21 15.05
C SER A 70 -2.08 4.73 16.42
N ASN A 71 -1.37 4.37 17.49
CA ASN A 71 -1.63 4.86 18.82
C ASN A 71 -1.38 6.37 18.93
N ALA A 72 -0.26 6.88 18.42
CA ALA A 72 0.02 8.31 18.41
C ALA A 72 -1.08 9.11 17.70
N ILE A 73 -1.60 8.61 16.57
CA ILE A 73 -2.72 9.24 15.87
C ILE A 73 -4.00 9.21 16.71
N LYS A 74 -4.29 8.10 17.39
CA LYS A 74 -5.44 8.00 18.30
C LYS A 74 -5.30 8.95 19.49
N ASP A 75 -4.12 9.05 20.06
CA ASP A 75 -3.84 9.93 21.20
C ASP A 75 -4.10 11.38 20.80
N VAL A 76 -3.58 11.82 19.65
CA VAL A 76 -3.86 13.17 19.11
C VAL A 76 -5.36 13.38 18.84
N LYS A 77 -6.07 12.36 18.34
CA LYS A 77 -7.52 12.43 18.14
C LYS A 77 -8.30 12.51 19.45
N ASN A 78 -7.81 11.88 20.52
CA ASN A 78 -8.48 11.86 21.81
C ASN A 78 -8.11 13.06 22.70
N MET A 79 -7.04 13.79 22.37
CA MET A 79 -6.68 15.03 23.05
C MET A 79 -7.83 16.06 22.99
N SER A 80 -8.07 16.71 24.14
CA SER A 80 -8.92 17.89 24.23
C SER A 80 -8.35 19.04 23.41
N GLN A 81 -9.19 20.04 23.12
CA GLN A 81 -8.78 21.18 22.30
C GLN A 81 -7.63 21.99 22.94
N SER A 82 -7.60 22.08 24.27
CA SER A 82 -6.50 22.70 25.02
C SER A 82 -5.20 21.90 24.93
N GLU A 83 -5.27 20.58 25.08
CA GLU A 83 -4.10 19.69 24.99
C GLU A 83 -3.51 19.69 23.57
N ARG A 84 -4.36 19.69 22.53
CA ARG A 84 -3.90 19.80 21.15
C ARG A 84 -3.18 21.11 20.88
N LYS A 85 -3.68 22.22 21.44
CA LYS A 85 -3.06 23.54 21.27
C LYS A 85 -1.70 23.60 21.96
N GLN A 86 -1.62 23.11 23.20
CA GLN A 86 -0.36 23.02 23.93
C GLN A 86 0.66 22.14 23.20
N HIS A 87 0.26 20.95 22.75
CA HIS A 87 1.12 20.05 21.99
C HIS A 87 1.62 20.69 20.67
N HIS A 88 0.79 21.50 20.01
CA HIS A 88 1.19 22.23 18.82
C HIS A 88 2.22 23.32 19.12
N ASP A 89 2.00 24.11 20.17
CA ASP A 89 2.91 25.18 20.60
C ASP A 89 4.28 24.59 21.01
N GLU A 90 4.29 23.47 21.73
CA GLU A 90 5.51 22.74 22.10
C GLU A 90 6.28 22.22 20.87
N MET A 91 5.58 21.65 19.89
CA MET A 91 6.18 21.20 18.63
C MET A 91 6.80 22.34 17.82
N GLU A 92 6.13 23.49 17.76
CA GLU A 92 6.67 24.68 17.09
C GLU A 92 7.93 25.21 17.78
N GLU A 93 7.95 25.22 19.12
CA GLU A 93 9.11 25.70 19.88
C GLU A 93 10.33 24.79 19.70
N GLN A 94 10.13 23.47 19.72
CA GLN A 94 11.18 22.50 19.41
C GLN A 94 11.73 22.69 18.00
N HIS A 95 10.85 22.83 17.00
CA HIS A 95 11.27 23.02 15.62
C HIS A 95 12.05 24.33 15.42
N ARG A 96 11.61 25.44 16.04
CA ARG A 96 12.35 26.71 16.03
C ARG A 96 13.73 26.59 16.67
N SER A 97 13.82 25.83 17.76
CA SER A 97 15.07 25.59 18.48
C SER A 97 16.06 24.79 17.64
N GLN A 98 15.61 23.68 17.04
CA GLN A 98 16.42 22.87 16.13
C GLN A 98 16.91 23.66 14.91
N GLN A 99 16.04 24.47 14.29
CA GLN A 99 16.46 25.32 13.18
C GLN A 99 17.55 26.33 13.56
N LYS A 100 17.46 26.93 14.75
CA LYS A 100 18.51 27.83 15.25
C LYS A 100 19.82 27.10 15.46
N GLU A 101 19.77 25.90 16.03
CA GLU A 101 20.96 25.08 16.26
C GLU A 101 21.64 24.68 14.95
N VAL A 102 20.88 24.17 13.98
CA VAL A 102 21.38 23.83 12.64
C VAL A 102 22.01 25.05 11.96
N ARG A 103 21.36 26.22 12.03
CA ARG A 103 21.93 27.46 11.48
C ARG A 103 23.25 27.84 12.14
N GLN A 104 23.37 27.70 13.46
CA GLN A 104 24.62 27.98 14.17
C GLN A 104 25.73 27.00 13.80
N GLN A 105 25.41 25.71 13.65
CA GLN A 105 26.38 24.70 13.21
C GLN A 105 26.89 24.99 11.78
N VAL A 106 25.99 25.32 10.84
CA VAL A 106 26.36 25.70 9.46
C VAL A 106 27.24 26.95 9.43
N LEU A 107 26.94 27.96 10.26
CA LEU A 107 27.76 29.18 10.35
C LEU A 107 29.17 28.91 10.92
N ARG A 108 29.32 27.94 11.84
CA ARG A 108 30.62 27.53 12.38
C ARG A 108 31.49 26.79 11.35
N LEU A 109 30.86 26.02 10.45
CA LEU A 109 31.55 25.27 9.39
C LEU A 109 32.00 26.15 8.20
N LYS A 110 31.49 27.38 8.10
CA LYS A 110 31.84 28.35 7.05
C LYS A 110 32.97 29.31 7.42
N ARG A 111 33.52 29.23 8.64
CA ARG A 111 34.73 29.94 9.08
C ARG A 111 35.93 29.02 8.98
#